data_AF-A0A7K9UKG5-F1
#
_entry.id   AF-A0A7K9UKG5-F1
#
_cell.length_a   1.000
_cell.length_b   1.000
_cell.length_c   1.000
_cell.angle_alpha   90.00
_cell.angle_beta   90.00
_cell.angle_gamma   90.00
#
_symmetry.space_group_name_H-M   'P 1'
#
loop_
_entity.id
_entity.type
_entity.pdbx_description
1 polymer ?
#
loop_
_entity_poly.entity_id
_entity_poly.type
_entity_poly.pdbx_seq_one_letter_code
_entity_poly.pdbx_strand_id
1 'polypeptide(L)'
;QGVDEGPGGLRLISDIIQEKLGIEMSVLMGANIANEVAEEKFCETTIGCRNKQHGQVLKELMQTPNFRVTVVQEADTVEICGALKNVVAVGAGFCDGLGYGDNTKAAVIRLGLMEMIDFAKLFCKGPARRGAPWYLGQCHSLAPGKEHGAAGGAGGSSSLTAGFFQSIEQLEKEMLNGQKLQGPQTSAELHRILKSKNVVEKFPLFTAVYQICYEGKPVSDVIKCLQSHPVHM
;
A
#
# COMPACT_ATOMS: atom_id res chain seq x y z
N GLN A 1 -0.77 -11.27 -2.65
CA GLN A 1 -2.04 -10.56 -2.82
C GLN A 1 -2.24 -9.72 -1.56
N GLY A 2 -2.60 -8.44 -1.68
CA GLY A 2 -2.71 -7.52 -0.54
C GLY A 2 -4.07 -7.52 0.16
N VAL A 3 -5.15 -7.70 -0.60
CA VAL A 3 -6.55 -7.80 -0.14
C VAL A 3 -7.32 -8.70 -1.09
N ASP A 4 -8.48 -9.21 -0.67
CA ASP A 4 -9.36 -10.04 -1.49
C ASP A 4 -10.81 -9.50 -1.46
N GLU A 5 -11.63 -9.92 -2.43
CA GLU A 5 -13.06 -9.59 -2.50
C GLU A 5 -13.90 -10.81 -2.09
N GLY A 6 -14.74 -10.65 -1.07
CA GLY A 6 -15.69 -11.67 -0.62
C GLY A 6 -17.14 -11.23 -0.74
N PRO A 7 -18.11 -12.11 -0.38
CA PRO A 7 -19.55 -11.84 -0.51
C PRO A 7 -20.04 -10.59 0.24
N GLY A 8 -19.27 -10.11 1.23
CA GLY A 8 -19.56 -8.90 2.01
C GLY A 8 -18.73 -7.67 1.64
N GLY A 9 -17.84 -7.76 0.65
CA GLY A 9 -16.87 -6.72 0.27
C GLY A 9 -15.43 -7.10 0.64
N LEU A 10 -14.67 -6.13 1.16
CA LEU A 10 -13.25 -6.27 1.53
C LEU A 10 -13.02 -7.48 2.45
N ARG A 11 -12.06 -8.33 2.08
CA ARG A 11 -11.54 -9.44 2.87
C ARG A 11 -10.05 -9.26 3.08
N LEU A 12 -9.62 -9.33 4.34
CA LEU A 12 -8.22 -9.28 4.71
C LEU A 12 -7.60 -10.67 4.67
N ILE A 13 -6.28 -10.75 4.48
CA ILE A 13 -5.57 -12.04 4.44
C ILE A 13 -5.61 -12.69 5.83
N SER A 14 -5.48 -11.90 6.90
CA SER A 14 -5.64 -12.40 8.27
C SER A 14 -7.01 -13.04 8.50
N ASP A 15 -8.09 -12.43 8.01
CA ASP A 15 -9.45 -13.00 8.11
C ASP A 15 -9.56 -14.33 7.33
N ILE A 16 -8.98 -14.41 6.13
CA ILE A 16 -8.98 -15.65 5.33
C ILE A 16 -8.25 -16.78 6.06
N ILE A 17 -7.08 -16.49 6.65
CA ILE A 17 -6.30 -17.49 7.40
C ILE A 17 -7.06 -17.91 8.66
N GLN A 18 -7.61 -16.95 9.41
CA GLN A 18 -8.41 -17.20 10.61
C GLN A 18 -9.62 -18.09 10.31
N GLU A 19 -10.36 -17.83 9.23
CA GLU A 19 -11.51 -18.65 8.85
C GLU A 19 -11.13 -20.07 8.43
N LYS A 20 -10.01 -20.24 7.72
CA LYS A 20 -9.57 -21.56 7.25
C LYS A 20 -8.95 -22.42 8.35
N LEU A 21 -8.23 -21.81 9.29
CA LEU A 21 -7.45 -22.53 10.30
C LEU A 21 -8.07 -22.48 11.70
N GLY A 22 -9.03 -21.58 11.95
CA GLY A 22 -9.67 -21.42 13.27
C GLY A 22 -8.75 -20.85 14.34
N ILE A 23 -7.67 -20.16 13.96
CA ILE A 23 -6.68 -19.59 14.89
C ILE A 23 -6.77 -18.06 14.95
N GLU A 24 -6.43 -17.48 16.09
CA GLU A 24 -6.30 -16.03 16.21
C GLU A 24 -5.14 -15.51 15.34
N MET A 25 -5.38 -14.40 14.65
CA MET A 25 -4.41 -13.79 13.76
C MET A 25 -3.95 -12.43 14.26
N SER A 26 -2.66 -12.17 14.05
CA SER A 26 -2.00 -10.88 14.22
C SER A 26 -1.24 -10.54 12.95
N VAL A 27 -1.01 -9.26 12.73
CA VAL A 27 -0.34 -8.76 11.52
C VAL A 27 0.88 -7.93 11.90
N LEU A 28 1.90 -7.94 11.03
CA LEU A 28 3.06 -7.07 11.14
C LEU A 28 3.17 -6.29 9.84
N MET A 29 3.05 -4.96 9.92
CA MET A 29 3.12 -4.07 8.76
C MET A 29 4.04 -2.90 9.07
N GLY A 30 4.80 -2.45 8.07
CA GLY A 30 5.75 -1.37 8.27
C GLY A 30 6.49 -0.94 7.02
N ALA A 31 7.43 -0.05 7.27
CA ALA A 31 8.43 0.51 6.35
C ALA A 31 9.58 -0.46 6.07
N ASN A 32 9.28 -1.74 5.83
CA ASN A 32 10.27 -2.79 6.02
C ASN A 32 10.82 -3.24 4.67
N ILE A 33 11.89 -2.59 4.18
CA ILE A 33 12.65 -3.10 3.04
C ILE A 33 13.47 -4.30 3.51
N ALA A 34 13.21 -5.49 2.96
CA ALA A 34 13.80 -6.74 3.46
C ALA A 34 15.33 -6.70 3.53
N ASN A 35 15.99 -6.13 2.50
CA ASN A 35 17.45 -6.00 2.47
C ASN A 35 17.95 -5.04 3.55
N GLU A 36 17.30 -3.90 3.77
CA GLU A 36 17.71 -2.95 4.81
C GLU A 36 17.54 -3.53 6.22
N VAL A 37 16.46 -4.29 6.44
CA VAL A 37 16.25 -5.01 7.69
C VAL A 37 17.34 -6.07 7.89
N ALA A 38 17.70 -6.82 6.83
CA ALA A 38 18.76 -7.83 6.88
C ALA A 38 20.16 -7.22 7.09
N GLU A 39 20.38 -5.99 6.62
CA GLU A 39 21.58 -5.18 6.85
C GLU A 39 21.58 -4.48 8.22
N GLU A 40 20.60 -4.77 9.08
CA GLU A 40 20.42 -4.16 10.40
C GLU A 40 20.32 -2.63 10.38
N LYS A 41 19.87 -2.03 9.27
CA LYS A 41 19.57 -0.60 9.22
C LYS A 41 18.37 -0.30 10.11
N PHE A 42 18.43 0.84 10.79
CA PHE A 42 17.36 1.26 11.69
C PHE A 42 16.03 1.41 10.95
N CYS A 43 14.99 0.75 11.44
CA CYS A 43 13.62 0.88 10.96
C CYS A 43 12.61 0.55 12.07
N GLU A 44 11.34 0.85 11.79
CA GLU A 44 10.22 0.69 12.71
C GLU A 44 9.08 -0.07 12.04
N THR A 45 8.35 -0.86 12.83
CA THR A 45 7.18 -1.61 12.37
C THR A 45 6.05 -1.59 13.39
N THR A 46 4.84 -1.88 12.93
CA THR A 46 3.64 -1.99 13.76
C THR A 46 3.10 -3.41 13.74
N ILE A 47 2.84 -3.97 14.92
CA ILE A 47 2.12 -5.23 15.09
C ILE A 47 0.67 -4.95 15.49
N GLY A 48 -0.26 -5.31 14.62
CA GLY A 48 -1.70 -5.32 14.89
C GLY A 48 -2.12 -6.63 15.54
N CYS A 49 -2.53 -6.59 16.80
CA CYS A 49 -2.89 -7.76 17.60
C CYS A 49 -4.04 -7.44 18.55
N ARG A 50 -5.18 -8.12 18.37
CA ARG A 50 -6.40 -7.89 19.17
C ARG A 50 -6.20 -8.31 20.63
N ASN A 51 -5.42 -9.37 20.87
CA ASN A 51 -5.08 -9.87 22.20
C ASN A 51 -3.79 -9.19 22.72
N LYS A 52 -3.88 -8.42 23.80
CA LYS A 52 -2.75 -7.65 24.34
C LYS A 52 -1.59 -8.54 24.80
N GLN A 53 -1.90 -9.69 25.40
CA GLN A 53 -0.91 -10.65 25.89
C GLN A 53 -0.11 -11.23 24.73
N HIS A 54 -0.80 -11.66 23.65
CA HIS A 54 -0.13 -12.14 22.43
C HIS A 54 0.71 -11.03 21.78
N GLY A 55 0.21 -9.80 21.77
CA GLY A 55 0.93 -8.66 21.20
C GLY A 55 2.28 -8.41 21.88
N GLN A 56 2.35 -8.56 23.20
CA GLN A 56 3.60 -8.40 23.95
C GLN A 56 4.60 -9.54 23.63
N VAL A 57 4.13 -10.79 23.56
CA VAL A 57 4.97 -11.92 23.15
C VAL A 57 5.55 -11.72 21.74
N LEU A 58 4.72 -11.28 20.80
CA LEU A 58 5.16 -11.00 19.43
C LEU A 58 6.15 -9.84 19.37
N LYS A 59 5.97 -8.80 20.19
CA LYS A 59 6.92 -7.70 20.31
C LYS A 59 8.28 -8.17 20.81
N GLU A 60 8.30 -8.98 21.87
CA GLU A 60 9.55 -9.53 22.41
C GLU A 60 10.26 -10.44 21.41
N LEU A 61 9.51 -11.21 20.63
CA LEU A 61 10.07 -12.09 19.60
C LEU A 61 10.69 -11.31 18.42
N MET A 62 10.05 -10.23 17.98
CA MET A 62 10.41 -9.54 16.74
C MET A 62 11.32 -8.32 16.94
N GLN A 63 11.28 -7.67 18.11
CA GLN A 63 11.98 -6.41 18.33
C GLN A 63 13.49 -6.61 18.48
N THR A 64 14.26 -5.75 17.81
CA THR A 64 15.72 -5.66 17.96
C THR A 64 16.13 -4.19 18.25
N PRO A 65 17.43 -3.89 18.47
CA PRO A 65 17.89 -2.50 18.56
C PRO A 65 17.58 -1.68 17.30
N ASN A 66 17.69 -2.30 16.13
CA ASN A 66 17.49 -1.65 14.83
C ASN A 66 16.11 -1.93 14.19
N PHE A 67 15.31 -2.82 14.78
CA PHE A 67 13.94 -3.12 14.35
C PHE A 67 12.97 -2.86 15.49
N ARG A 68 12.43 -1.63 15.57
CA ARG A 68 11.60 -1.18 16.69
C ARG A 68 10.12 -1.51 16.45
N VAL A 69 9.44 -2.04 17.47
CA VAL A 69 8.07 -2.56 17.33
C VAL A 69 7.09 -1.79 18.20
N THR A 70 6.03 -1.27 17.57
CA THR A 70 4.84 -0.71 18.23
C THR A 70 3.68 -1.70 18.12
N VAL A 71 3.03 -2.01 19.24
CA VAL A 71 1.90 -2.98 19.28
C VAL A 71 0.59 -2.24 19.47
N VAL A 72 -0.42 -2.65 18.70
CA VAL A 72 -1.69 -1.94 18.58
C VAL A 72 -2.83 -2.94 18.41
N GLN A 73 -4.05 -2.55 18.75
CA GLN A 73 -5.19 -3.49 18.75
C GLN A 73 -5.98 -3.50 17.43
N GLU A 74 -5.87 -2.44 16.65
CA GLU A 74 -6.56 -2.25 15.37
C GLU A 74 -5.87 -3.02 14.23
N ALA A 75 -5.86 -4.35 14.32
CA ALA A 75 -5.22 -5.23 13.34
C ALA A 75 -5.69 -4.99 11.90
N ASP A 76 -7.01 -4.83 11.70
CA ASP A 76 -7.62 -4.59 10.39
C ASP A 76 -7.05 -3.32 9.73
N THR A 77 -6.91 -2.24 10.50
CA THR A 77 -6.36 -0.96 10.03
C THR A 77 -4.89 -1.09 9.68
N VAL A 78 -4.12 -1.80 10.50
CA VAL A 78 -2.68 -2.01 10.24
C VAL A 78 -2.48 -2.78 8.94
N GLU A 79 -3.26 -3.86 8.75
CA GLU A 79 -3.20 -4.71 7.57
C GLU A 79 -3.59 -3.96 6.30
N ILE A 80 -4.73 -3.25 6.31
CA ILE A 80 -5.19 -2.54 5.12
C ILE A 80 -4.19 -1.46 4.70
N CYS A 81 -3.60 -0.74 5.65
CA CYS A 81 -2.57 0.26 5.35
C CYS A 81 -1.37 -0.36 4.64
N GLY A 82 -0.96 -1.57 5.05
CA GLY A 82 0.12 -2.32 4.41
C GLY A 82 -0.18 -2.72 2.96
N ALA A 83 -1.45 -2.98 2.62
CA ALA A 83 -1.87 -3.26 1.26
C ALA A 83 -1.97 -1.98 0.41
N LEU A 84 -2.67 -0.96 0.92
CA LEU A 84 -2.96 0.27 0.16
C LEU A 84 -1.70 1.07 -0.16
N LYS A 85 -0.66 1.04 0.69
CA LYS A 85 0.58 1.79 0.46
C LYS A 85 1.24 1.44 -0.87
N ASN A 86 1.08 0.20 -1.33
CA ASN A 86 1.68 -0.27 -2.58
C ASN A 86 1.01 0.37 -3.80
N VAL A 87 -0.28 0.70 -3.72
CA VAL A 87 -1.01 1.41 -4.77
C VAL A 87 -0.52 2.86 -4.85
N VAL A 88 -0.37 3.52 -3.70
CA VAL A 88 0.20 4.88 -3.62
C VAL A 88 1.64 4.92 -4.13
N ALA A 89 2.45 3.90 -3.80
CA ALA A 89 3.82 3.78 -4.28
C ALA A 89 3.90 3.64 -5.81
N VAL A 90 2.96 2.91 -6.44
CA VAL A 90 2.87 2.86 -7.91
C VAL A 90 2.55 4.25 -8.49
N GLY A 91 1.58 4.97 -7.92
CA GLY A 91 1.28 6.35 -8.34
C GLY A 91 2.46 7.32 -8.17
N ALA A 92 3.24 7.17 -7.11
CA ALA A 92 4.48 7.93 -6.92
C ALA A 92 5.54 7.55 -7.96
N GLY A 93 5.67 6.26 -8.30
CA GLY A 93 6.54 5.76 -9.37
C GLY A 93 6.13 6.28 -10.75
N PHE A 94 4.84 6.51 -11.01
CA PHE A 94 4.38 7.16 -12.24
C PHE A 94 4.90 8.59 -12.35
N CYS A 95 4.94 9.32 -11.23
CA CYS A 95 5.49 10.67 -11.20
C CYS A 95 7.01 10.69 -11.45
N ASP A 96 7.72 9.71 -10.91
CA ASP A 96 9.14 9.51 -11.19
C ASP A 96 9.39 9.20 -12.67
N GLY A 97 8.60 8.31 -13.25
CA GLY A 97 8.66 8.01 -14.68
C GLY A 97 8.40 9.26 -15.52
N LEU A 98 7.37 10.06 -15.22
CA LEU A 98 7.08 11.27 -15.97
C LEU A 98 8.09 12.42 -15.77
N GLY A 99 9.11 12.23 -14.93
CA GLY A 99 10.14 13.24 -14.69
C GLY A 99 9.68 14.40 -13.81
N TYR A 100 8.64 14.20 -13.00
CA TYR A 100 8.19 15.22 -12.05
C TYR A 100 9.12 15.30 -10.83
N GLY A 101 9.20 16.50 -10.25
CA GLY A 101 10.00 16.75 -9.05
C GLY A 101 9.33 16.32 -7.74
N ASP A 102 10.08 16.48 -6.64
CA ASP A 102 9.70 16.01 -5.31
C ASP A 102 8.38 16.59 -4.79
N ASN A 103 8.04 17.83 -5.15
CA ASN A 103 6.77 18.45 -4.75
C ASN A 103 5.55 17.71 -5.30
N THR A 104 5.60 17.29 -6.56
CA THR A 104 4.50 16.52 -7.18
C THR A 104 4.39 15.15 -6.55
N LYS A 105 5.52 14.48 -6.32
CA LYS A 105 5.56 13.20 -5.61
C LYS A 105 5.00 13.31 -4.19
N ALA A 106 5.37 14.36 -3.46
CA ALA A 106 4.83 14.62 -2.13
C ALA A 106 3.31 14.86 -2.16
N ALA A 107 2.79 15.53 -3.19
CA ALA A 107 1.35 15.70 -3.38
C ALA A 107 0.63 14.36 -3.62
N VAL A 108 1.20 13.46 -4.44
CA VAL A 108 0.68 12.10 -4.64
C VAL A 108 0.65 11.32 -3.33
N ILE A 109 1.74 11.33 -2.58
CA ILE A 109 1.84 10.63 -1.29
C ILE A 109 0.79 11.17 -0.32
N ARG A 110 0.66 12.49 -0.21
CA ARG A 110 -0.32 13.14 0.68
C ARG A 110 -1.76 12.81 0.28
N LEU A 111 -2.10 12.88 -1.01
CA LEU A 111 -3.45 12.58 -1.48
C LEU A 111 -3.78 11.08 -1.37
N GLY A 112 -2.83 10.22 -1.72
CA GLY A 112 -2.95 8.78 -1.50
C GLY A 112 -3.12 8.43 -0.02
N LEU A 113 -2.45 9.14 0.89
CA LEU A 113 -2.66 9.00 2.32
C LEU A 113 -4.09 9.33 2.74
N MET A 114 -4.68 10.40 2.20
CA MET A 114 -6.07 10.76 2.48
C MET A 114 -7.04 9.67 1.98
N GLU A 115 -6.82 9.16 0.77
CA GLU A 115 -7.59 8.04 0.24
C GLU A 115 -7.43 6.77 1.09
N MET A 116 -6.23 6.48 1.60
CA MET A 116 -6.02 5.36 2.53
C MET A 116 -6.82 5.51 3.81
N ILE A 117 -6.82 6.71 4.40
CA ILE A 117 -7.61 7.03 5.61
C ILE A 117 -9.10 6.78 5.33
N ASP A 118 -9.61 7.34 4.24
CA ASP A 118 -11.04 7.28 3.93
C ASP A 118 -11.49 5.88 3.51
N PHE A 119 -10.62 5.11 2.84
CA PHE A 119 -10.86 3.71 2.54
C PHE A 119 -10.94 2.90 3.85
N ALA A 120 -9.97 3.05 4.74
CA ALA A 120 -9.99 2.36 6.03
C ALA A 120 -11.25 2.71 6.85
N LYS A 121 -11.68 3.98 6.87
CA LYS A 121 -12.91 4.41 7.55
C LYS A 121 -14.19 3.81 6.96
N LEU A 122 -14.24 3.58 5.65
CA LEU A 122 -15.41 3.02 4.97
C LEU A 122 -15.49 1.49 5.11
N PHE A 123 -14.35 0.80 5.09
CA PHE A 123 -14.30 -0.65 4.91
C PHE A 123 -13.82 -1.44 6.13
N CYS A 124 -13.07 -0.85 7.06
CA CYS A 124 -12.61 -1.57 8.26
C CYS A 124 -13.66 -1.57 9.37
N LYS A 125 -13.68 -2.65 10.17
CA LYS A 125 -14.62 -2.82 11.28
C LYS A 125 -14.04 -2.20 12.58
N GLY A 126 -14.93 -1.77 13.49
CA GLY A 126 -14.56 -1.39 14.86
C GLY A 126 -14.12 0.08 15.08
N PRO A 127 -13.52 0.42 16.24
CA PRO A 127 -13.11 1.78 16.60
C PRO A 127 -11.94 2.35 15.75
N ALA A 128 -11.41 1.53 14.83
CA ALA A 128 -10.45 1.84 13.77
C ALA A 128 -10.65 3.20 13.09
N ARG A 129 -11.89 3.68 13.01
CA ARG A 129 -12.28 5.00 12.47
C ARG A 129 -11.55 6.18 13.12
N ARG A 130 -11.15 6.08 14.40
CA ARG A 130 -10.46 7.16 15.15
C ARG A 130 -8.94 7.09 15.07
N GLY A 131 -8.36 5.89 14.91
CA GLY A 131 -6.91 5.70 14.91
C GLY A 131 -6.25 5.82 13.54
N ALA A 132 -7.02 5.69 12.45
CA ALA A 132 -6.49 5.67 11.08
C ALA A 132 -5.47 6.79 10.77
N PRO A 133 -5.68 8.08 11.14
CA PRO A 133 -4.71 9.13 10.87
C PRO A 133 -3.37 8.92 11.60
N TRP A 134 -3.39 8.36 12.81
CA TRP A 134 -2.16 8.09 13.55
C TRP A 134 -1.40 6.92 12.91
N TYR A 135 -2.08 5.79 12.63
CA TYR A 135 -1.47 4.58 12.06
C TYR A 135 -0.80 4.87 10.72
N LEU A 136 -1.47 5.70 9.93
CA LEU A 136 -1.00 6.15 8.64
C LEU A 136 0.11 7.19 8.74
N GLY A 137 0.12 7.99 9.82
CA GLY A 137 1.28 8.76 10.23
C GLY A 137 2.50 7.87 10.54
N GLN A 138 2.34 6.77 11.28
CA GLN A 138 3.44 5.82 11.52
C GLN A 138 3.82 4.99 10.27
N CYS A 139 2.97 4.93 9.25
CA CYS A 139 3.37 4.51 7.89
C CYS A 139 4.24 5.57 7.17
N HIS A 140 5.13 6.27 7.90
CA HIS A 140 6.06 7.32 7.42
C HIS A 140 6.90 6.90 6.19
N SER A 141 6.91 5.62 5.83
CA SER A 141 7.55 5.10 4.60
C SER A 141 6.61 4.98 3.40
N LEU A 142 5.58 5.83 3.30
CA LEU A 142 4.93 6.07 2.00
C LEU A 142 5.85 6.78 1.01
N ALA A 143 6.95 7.38 1.48
CA ALA A 143 8.07 7.67 0.61
C ALA A 143 8.66 6.32 0.20
N PRO A 144 8.53 5.88 -1.07
CA PRO A 144 9.40 4.81 -1.53
C PRO A 144 10.82 5.34 -1.29
N GLY A 145 11.59 4.66 -0.43
CA GLY A 145 13.04 4.78 -0.51
C GLY A 145 13.41 4.60 -1.99
N LYS A 146 14.51 5.20 -2.43
CA LYS A 146 14.99 5.08 -3.82
C LYS A 146 14.97 3.62 -4.32
N GLU A 147 14.99 2.66 -3.39
CA GLU A 147 14.92 1.21 -3.60
C GLU A 147 13.53 0.57 -3.80
N HIS A 148 12.40 1.16 -3.36
CA HIS A 148 11.07 0.65 -3.77
C HIS A 148 10.60 1.23 -5.12
N GLY A 149 11.23 2.33 -5.55
CA GLY A 149 11.38 2.61 -6.98
C GLY A 149 12.31 1.60 -7.68
N ALA A 150 13.13 0.84 -6.93
CA ALA A 150 14.11 -0.11 -7.45
C ALA A 150 13.63 -1.57 -7.63
N ALA A 151 12.49 -1.96 -7.06
CA ALA A 151 11.74 -3.10 -7.61
C ALA A 151 11.27 -2.80 -9.07
N GLY A 152 11.32 -1.54 -9.49
CA GLY A 152 11.32 -1.09 -10.88
C GLY A 152 12.59 -0.31 -11.27
N GLY A 153 13.75 -0.62 -10.69
CA GLY A 153 14.93 0.25 -10.80
C GLY A 153 16.23 -0.38 -10.33
N ALA A 154 16.54 -1.56 -10.84
CA ALA A 154 17.90 -1.81 -11.30
C ALA A 154 17.99 -1.30 -12.76
N GLY A 155 18.09 0.03 -12.90
CA GLY A 155 18.16 0.69 -14.20
C GLY A 155 17.29 1.93 -14.23
N GLY A 156 17.93 3.11 -14.12
CA GLY A 156 17.48 4.45 -14.50
C GLY A 156 16.00 4.84 -14.37
N SER A 157 15.77 6.08 -13.92
CA SER A 157 14.55 6.87 -14.19
C SER A 157 14.14 6.90 -15.68
N SER A 158 14.99 6.42 -16.58
CA SER A 158 14.78 6.17 -18.01
C SER A 158 14.15 4.81 -18.38
N SER A 159 14.07 3.84 -17.47
CA SER A 159 13.62 2.46 -17.79
C SER A 159 12.14 2.26 -17.48
N LEU A 160 11.61 2.92 -16.46
CA LEU A 160 10.16 2.93 -16.19
C LEU A 160 9.40 3.70 -17.28
N THR A 161 9.97 4.78 -17.83
CA THR A 161 9.41 5.50 -18.99
C THR A 161 9.38 4.66 -20.27
N ALA A 162 10.41 3.86 -20.51
CA ALA A 162 10.42 2.89 -21.61
C ALA A 162 9.47 1.70 -21.32
N GLY A 163 9.37 1.31 -20.04
CA GLY A 163 8.55 0.20 -19.55
C GLY A 163 7.05 0.46 -19.50
N PHE A 164 6.59 1.71 -19.51
CA PHE A 164 5.15 2.03 -19.61
C PHE A 164 4.52 1.66 -20.97
N PHE A 165 5.34 1.35 -21.98
CA PHE A 165 4.90 0.76 -23.24
C PHE A 165 4.84 -0.78 -23.20
N GLN A 166 5.31 -1.39 -22.11
CA GLN A 166 5.30 -2.83 -21.88
C GLN A 166 4.25 -3.19 -20.82
N SER A 167 3.76 -4.43 -20.87
CA SER A 167 2.80 -4.92 -19.87
C SER A 167 3.47 -5.05 -18.49
N ILE A 168 2.70 -4.90 -17.41
CA ILE A 168 3.18 -5.15 -16.03
C ILE A 168 3.79 -6.56 -15.91
N GLU A 169 3.21 -7.55 -16.59
CA GLU A 169 3.71 -8.93 -16.62
C GLU A 169 5.11 -9.04 -17.23
N GLN A 170 5.38 -8.25 -18.26
CA GLN A 170 6.71 -8.18 -18.88
C GLN A 170 7.73 -7.54 -17.94
N LEU A 171 7.34 -6.46 -17.26
CA LEU A 171 8.20 -5.80 -16.26
C LEU A 171 8.53 -6.73 -15.08
N GLU A 172 7.56 -7.51 -14.59
CA GLU A 172 7.81 -8.51 -13.54
C GLU A 172 8.83 -9.56 -14.00
N LYS A 173 8.72 -10.03 -15.25
CA LYS A 173 9.62 -11.04 -15.79
C LYS A 173 11.04 -10.52 -16.00
N GLU A 174 11.18 -9.27 -16.45
CA GLU A 174 12.47 -8.68 -16.80
C GLU A 174 13.22 -8.14 -15.58
N MET A 175 12.52 -7.58 -14.58
CA MET A 175 13.17 -6.78 -13.52
C MET A 175 13.13 -7.43 -12.14
N LEU A 176 12.23 -8.39 -11.89
CA LEU A 176 11.95 -8.84 -10.52
C LEU A 176 12.48 -10.23 -10.18
N ASN A 177 13.17 -10.92 -11.10
CA ASN A 177 13.74 -12.26 -10.87
C ASN A 177 12.76 -13.24 -10.18
N GLY A 178 11.45 -13.16 -10.52
CA GLY A 178 10.39 -13.99 -9.95
C GLY A 178 9.62 -13.37 -8.77
N GLN A 179 9.96 -12.17 -8.30
CA GLN A 179 9.13 -11.41 -7.36
C GLN A 179 7.92 -10.80 -8.09
N LYS A 180 6.81 -10.59 -7.36
CA LYS A 180 5.56 -10.05 -7.91
C LYS A 180 5.27 -8.63 -7.41
N LEU A 181 4.81 -7.76 -8.29
CA LEU A 181 4.34 -6.42 -7.99
C LEU A 181 2.97 -6.47 -7.31
N GLN A 182 2.95 -6.25 -6.00
CA GLN A 182 1.71 -6.23 -5.23
C GLN A 182 0.85 -4.99 -5.52
N GLY A 183 1.45 -3.87 -5.95
CA GLY A 183 0.75 -2.60 -6.19
C GLY A 183 -0.36 -2.68 -7.24
N PRO A 184 -0.06 -3.04 -8.50
CA PRO A 184 -1.08 -3.21 -9.55
C PRO A 184 -2.14 -4.26 -9.18
N GLN A 185 -1.72 -5.42 -8.66
CA GLN A 185 -2.67 -6.45 -8.22
C GLN A 185 -3.64 -5.92 -7.16
N THR A 186 -3.13 -5.16 -6.19
CA THR A 186 -3.97 -4.53 -5.16
C THR A 186 -4.90 -3.48 -5.77
N SER A 187 -4.45 -2.68 -6.74
CA SER A 187 -5.32 -1.66 -7.37
C SER A 187 -6.49 -2.29 -8.13
N ALA A 188 -6.30 -3.46 -8.74
CA ALA A 188 -7.38 -4.22 -9.38
C ALA A 188 -8.45 -4.69 -8.37
N GLU A 189 -8.02 -5.23 -7.22
CA GLU A 189 -8.96 -5.65 -6.17
C GLU A 189 -9.70 -4.46 -5.55
N LEU A 190 -8.99 -3.36 -5.28
CA LEU A 190 -9.62 -2.13 -4.79
C LEU A 190 -10.66 -1.61 -5.77
N HIS A 191 -10.35 -1.60 -7.08
CA HIS A 191 -11.30 -1.11 -8.07
C HIS A 191 -12.59 -1.94 -8.09
N ARG A 192 -12.51 -3.27 -7.97
CA ARG A 192 -13.70 -4.14 -7.85
C ARG A 192 -14.52 -3.82 -6.60
N ILE A 193 -13.86 -3.71 -5.44
CA ILE A 193 -14.51 -3.37 -4.17
C ILE A 193 -15.20 -2.00 -4.25
N LEU A 194 -14.52 -0.98 -4.79
CA LEU A 194 -15.07 0.37 -4.95
C LEU A 194 -16.26 0.40 -5.91
N LYS A 195 -16.20 -0.37 -7.00
CA LYS A 195 -17.29 -0.51 -7.98
C LYS A 195 -18.50 -1.20 -7.37
N SER A 196 -18.31 -2.27 -6.59
CA SER A 196 -19.40 -2.99 -5.91
C SER A 196 -20.19 -2.09 -4.93
N LYS A 197 -19.52 -1.09 -4.34
CA LYS A 197 -20.13 -0.13 -3.39
C LYS A 197 -20.54 1.20 -4.04
N ASN A 198 -20.33 1.37 -5.34
CA ASN A 198 -20.61 2.61 -6.09
C ASN A 198 -19.94 3.86 -5.48
N VAL A 199 -18.67 3.74 -5.07
CA VAL A 199 -17.88 4.84 -4.45
C VAL A 199 -16.57 5.12 -5.19
N VAL A 200 -16.42 4.64 -6.42
CA VAL A 200 -15.20 4.81 -7.24
C VAL A 200 -14.75 6.27 -7.33
N GLU A 201 -15.69 7.20 -7.51
CA GLU A 201 -15.41 8.64 -7.65
C GLU A 201 -14.79 9.28 -6.39
N LYS A 202 -14.91 8.64 -5.22
CA LYS A 202 -14.29 9.14 -3.97
C LYS A 202 -12.80 8.84 -3.89
N PHE A 203 -12.28 7.96 -4.75
CA PHE A 203 -10.90 7.47 -4.72
C PHE A 203 -10.23 7.63 -6.10
N PRO A 204 -10.05 8.88 -6.58
CA PRO A 204 -9.52 9.16 -7.91
C PRO A 204 -8.10 8.65 -8.14
N LEU A 205 -7.21 8.67 -7.14
CA LEU A 205 -5.84 8.18 -7.26
C LEU A 205 -5.81 6.66 -7.36
N PHE A 206 -6.49 5.93 -6.47
CA PHE A 206 -6.57 4.47 -6.56
C PHE A 206 -7.17 4.02 -7.90
N THR A 207 -8.21 4.74 -8.36
CA THR A 207 -8.84 4.49 -9.65
C THR A 207 -7.87 4.77 -10.80
N ALA A 208 -7.18 5.91 -10.80
CA ALA A 208 -6.21 6.24 -11.85
C ALA A 208 -5.09 5.19 -11.95
N VAL A 209 -4.56 4.72 -10.81
CA VAL A 209 -3.53 3.67 -10.81
C VAL A 209 -4.04 2.38 -11.46
N TYR A 210 -5.26 1.95 -11.13
CA TYR A 210 -5.88 0.80 -11.79
C TYR A 210 -6.02 0.99 -13.31
N GLN A 211 -6.57 2.13 -13.74
CA GLN A 211 -6.86 2.39 -15.15
C GLN A 211 -5.58 2.50 -16.00
N ILE A 212 -4.51 3.06 -15.43
CA ILE A 212 -3.21 3.11 -16.11
C ILE A 212 -2.61 1.70 -16.22
N CYS A 213 -2.68 0.89 -15.16
CA CYS A 213 -2.11 -0.46 -15.17
C CYS A 213 -2.88 -1.48 -16.03
N TYR A 214 -4.21 -1.36 -16.13
CA TYR A 214 -5.07 -2.41 -16.72
C TYR A 214 -5.98 -1.95 -17.86
N GLU A 215 -6.35 -0.67 -17.93
CA GLU A 215 -7.23 -0.13 -18.98
C GLU A 215 -6.45 0.62 -20.09
N GLY A 216 -5.12 0.67 -19.99
CA GLY A 216 -4.26 1.33 -20.98
C GLY A 216 -4.40 2.86 -20.99
N LYS A 217 -4.88 3.47 -19.90
CA LYS A 217 -4.92 4.93 -19.81
C LYS A 217 -3.51 5.53 -19.79
N PRO A 218 -3.32 6.74 -20.35
CA PRO A 218 -2.03 7.41 -20.31
C PRO A 218 -1.56 7.65 -18.89
N VAL A 219 -0.27 7.42 -18.63
CA VAL A 219 0.34 7.64 -17.30
C VAL A 219 0.15 9.08 -16.81
N SER A 220 0.08 10.04 -17.74
CA SER A 220 -0.16 11.47 -17.45
C SER A 220 -1.52 11.75 -16.79
N ASP A 221 -2.48 10.83 -16.86
CA ASP A 221 -3.76 10.94 -16.15
C ASP A 221 -3.59 10.92 -14.63
N VAL A 222 -2.46 10.40 -14.11
CA VAL A 222 -2.14 10.50 -12.68
C VAL A 222 -2.12 11.95 -12.20
N ILE A 223 -1.72 12.91 -13.03
CA ILE A 223 -1.71 14.33 -12.62
C ILE A 223 -3.10 14.95 -12.71
N LYS A 224 -3.87 14.59 -13.73
CA LYS A 224 -5.24 15.09 -13.91
C LYS A 224 -6.11 14.69 -12.71
N CYS A 225 -5.97 13.47 -12.22
CA CYS A 225 -6.76 13.02 -11.06
C CYS A 225 -6.41 13.77 -9.76
N LEU A 226 -5.15 14.19 -9.59
CA LEU A 226 -4.73 15.02 -8.45
C LEU A 226 -5.30 16.43 -8.53
N GLN A 227 -5.35 17.02 -9.74
CA GLN A 227 -5.91 18.36 -9.97
C GLN A 227 -7.42 18.42 -9.67
N SER A 228 -8.14 17.34 -9.94
CA SER A 228 -9.58 17.22 -9.68
C SER A 228 -9.91 16.47 -8.37
N HIS A 229 -8.95 16.33 -7.45
CA HIS A 229 -9.15 15.49 -6.27
C HIS A 229 -10.19 16.10 -5.29
N PRO A 230 -11.15 15.33 -4.75
CA PRO A 230 -12.18 15.81 -3.83
C PRO A 230 -11.71 16.48 -2.53
N VAL A 231 -10.41 16.44 -2.21
CA VAL A 231 -9.84 17.11 -1.03
C VAL A 231 -9.66 18.61 -1.29
N HIS A 232 -9.67 19.01 -2.56
CA HIS A 232 -9.54 20.39 -3.01
C HIS A 232 -10.89 21.05 -3.38
N MET A 233 -11.98 20.28 -3.33
CA MET A 233 -13.36 20.75 -3.57
C MET A 233 -14.08 20.96 -2.24
#